data_AF-A0A920PKH1-F1
#
_entry.id   AF-A0A920PKH1-F1
#
_cell.length_a   1.000
_cell.length_b   1.000
_cell.length_c   1.000
_cell.angle_alpha   90.00
_cell.angle_beta   90.00
_cell.angle_gamma   90.00
#
_symmetry.space_group_name_H-M   'P 1'
#
loop_
_entity.id
_entity.type
_entity.pdbx_description
1 polymer ?
#
loop_
_entity_poly.entity_id
_entity_poly.type
_entity_poly.pdbx_seq_one_letter_code
_entity_poly.pdbx_strand_id
1 'polypeptide(L)' 'MNRIPANAGAMSPVSLNINYISRPKGARLRATAELIRAGRRLYFAAARVTDDQDTLIATAEAVYAYIEKQPKTSTASSS' A
#
# COMPACT_ATOMS: atom_id res chain seq x y z
N MET A 1 10.71 0.63 -13.91
CA MET A 1 10.37 0.60 -12.47
C MET A 1 8.86 0.73 -12.35
N ASN A 2 8.15 -0.32 -11.94
CA ASN A 2 6.68 -0.28 -11.88
C ASN A 2 6.23 0.46 -10.63
N ARG A 3 5.47 1.55 -10.81
CA ARG A 3 4.87 2.33 -9.72
C ARG A 3 3.37 2.05 -9.68
N ILE A 4 2.77 2.16 -8.49
CA ILE A 4 1.31 2.16 -8.36
C ILE A 4 0.77 3.35 -9.19
N PRO A 5 -0.16 3.13 -10.13
CA PRO A 5 -0.70 4.20 -10.97
C PRO A 5 -1.32 5.30 -10.12
N ALA A 6 -0.99 6.56 -10.41
CA ALA A 6 -1.53 7.72 -9.66
C ALA A 6 -3.06 7.85 -9.77
N ASN A 7 -3.68 7.19 -10.75
CA ASN A 7 -5.11 7.16 -11.02
C ASN A 7 -5.79 5.85 -10.56
N ALA A 8 -5.10 4.99 -9.81
CA ALA A 8 -5.77 3.85 -9.21
C ALA A 8 -6.86 4.39 -8.26
N GLY A 9 -8.11 3.94 -8.47
CA GLY A 9 -9.22 4.16 -7.57
C GLY A 9 -8.89 3.76 -6.13
N ALA A 10 -9.81 4.03 -5.20
CA ALA A 10 -9.60 3.68 -3.81
C ALA A 10 -9.21 2.19 -3.70
N MET A 11 -8.26 1.88 -2.82
CA MET A 11 -7.79 0.51 -2.61
C MET A 11 -8.09 0.10 -1.18
N SER A 12 -8.50 -1.16 -0.99
CA SER A 12 -8.63 -1.75 0.34
C SER A 12 -7.64 -2.91 0.50
N PRO A 13 -6.92 -3.01 1.62
CA PRO A 13 -6.08 -4.17 1.89
C PRO A 13 -6.97 -5.42 2.02
N VAL A 14 -6.62 -6.46 1.26
CA VAL A 14 -7.22 -7.80 1.38
C VAL A 14 -6.39 -8.66 2.31
N SER A 15 -5.07 -8.54 2.22
CA SER A 15 -4.14 -9.20 3.12
C SER A 15 -2.89 -8.34 3.30
N LEU A 16 -2.32 -8.39 4.50
CA LEU A 16 -1.05 -7.76 4.83
C LEU A 16 -0.26 -8.70 5.74
N ASN A 17 0.90 -9.14 5.28
CA ASN A 17 1.84 -9.90 6.08
C ASN A 17 3.07 -9.04 6.37
N ILE A 18 3.54 -9.07 7.62
CA ILE A 18 4.71 -8.33 8.07
C ILE A 18 5.61 -9.27 8.87
N ASN A 19 6.90 -9.29 8.53
CA ASN A 19 7.93 -9.96 9.30
C ASN A 19 8.80 -8.90 9.98
N TYR A 20 8.88 -8.95 11.31
CA TYR A 20 9.75 -8.08 12.10
C TYR A 20 11.10 -8.76 12.33
N ILE A 21 12.17 -8.11 11.93
CA ILE A 21 13.51 -8.71 11.82
C ILE A 21 14.44 -8.19 12.92
N SER A 22 14.42 -6.89 13.18
CA SER A 22 15.30 -6.28 14.18
C SER A 22 14.66 -5.09 14.88
N ARG A 23 15.31 -4.63 15.94
CA ARG A 23 14.97 -3.36 16.59
C ARG A 23 15.61 -2.18 15.83
N PRO A 24 14.95 -1.01 15.79
CA PRO A 24 15.56 0.21 15.29
C PRO A 24 16.80 0.61 16.10
N LYS A 25 17.82 1.10 15.40
CA LYS A 25 19.01 1.72 15.96
C LYS A 25 19.02 3.23 15.74
N GLY A 26 18.40 3.67 14.64
CA GLY A 26 18.18 5.07 14.29
C GLY A 26 16.95 5.68 14.94
N ALA A 27 16.77 6.99 14.73
CA ALA A 27 15.63 7.76 15.26
C ALA A 27 14.43 7.80 14.32
N ARG A 28 14.66 7.57 13.01
CA ARG A 28 13.63 7.66 11.97
C ARG A 28 13.48 6.36 11.19
N LEU A 29 12.24 5.91 11.02
CA LEU A 29 11.90 4.81 10.12
C LEU A 29 11.51 5.33 8.73
N ARG A 30 11.85 4.57 7.69
CA ARG A 30 11.47 4.77 6.30
C ARG A 30 10.88 3.48 5.75
N ALA A 31 9.60 3.53 5.39
CA ALA A 31 8.96 2.46 4.65
C ALA A 31 9.04 2.77 3.14
N THR A 32 9.69 1.90 2.39
CA THR A 32 9.74 1.98 0.92
C THR A 32 9.00 0.80 0.35
N ALA A 33 8.00 1.07 -0.48
CA ALA A 33 7.19 0.05 -1.13
C ALA A 33 7.39 0.06 -2.64
N GLU A 34 7.29 -1.11 -3.25
CA GLU A 34 7.29 -1.30 -4.69
C GLU A 34 6.07 -2.11 -5.14
N LEU A 35 5.55 -1.76 -6.32
CA LEU A 35 4.51 -2.55 -6.96
C LEU A 35 5.16 -3.76 -7.63
N ILE A 36 4.87 -4.95 -7.12
CA ILE A 36 5.32 -6.21 -7.73
C ILE A 36 4.49 -6.49 -8.98
N ARG A 37 3.16 -6.42 -8.86
CA ARG A 37 2.21 -6.73 -9.94
C ARG A 37 0.93 -5.93 -9.78
N ALA A 38 0.42 -5.38 -10.87
CA ALA A 38 -0.93 -4.85 -10.97
C ALA A 38 -1.75 -5.75 -11.90
N GLY A 39 -2.94 -6.13 -11.45
CA GLY A 39 -3.95 -6.82 -12.26
C GLY A 39 -5.24 -6.00 -12.33
N ARG A 40 -6.26 -6.56 -12.99
CA ARG A 40 -7.55 -5.88 -13.18
C ARG A 40 -8.26 -5.52 -11.88
N ARG A 41 -8.13 -6.35 -10.84
CA ARG A 41 -8.84 -6.18 -9.55
C ARG A 41 -7.93 -6.18 -8.33
N LEU A 42 -6.68 -6.60 -8.49
CA LEU A 42 -5.74 -6.76 -7.38
C LEU A 42 -4.39 -6.11 -7.69
N TYR A 43 -3.78 -5.54 -6.67
CA TYR A 43 -2.40 -5.03 -6.68
C TYR A 43 -1.60 -5.77 -5.62
N PHE A 44 -0.39 -6.19 -5.98
CA PHE A 44 0.55 -6.89 -5.13
C PHE A 44 1.76 -5.99 -4.91
N ALA A 45 2.06 -5.68 -3.65
CA ALA A 45 3.16 -4.81 -3.27
C ALA A 45 4.06 -5.48 -2.24
N ALA A 46 5.36 -5.21 -2.34
CA ALA A 46 6.32 -5.48 -1.26
C ALA A 46 6.75 -4.16 -0.64
N ALA A 47 7.10 -4.19 0.63
CA ALA A 47 7.71 -3.07 1.31
C ALA A 47 8.86 -3.52 2.21
N ARG A 48 9.83 -2.63 2.36
CA ARG A 48 10.92 -2.72 3.33
C ARG A 48 10.84 -1.53 4.25
N VAL A 49 11.03 -1.77 5.54
CA VAL A 49 11.17 -0.73 6.54
C VAL A 49 12.61 -0.72 7.01
N THR A 50 13.30 0.40 6.77
CA THR A 50 14.66 0.64 7.30
C THR A 50 14.63 1.81 8.27
N ASP A 51 15.64 1.93 9.14
CA ASP A 51 15.88 3.16 9.88
C ASP A 51 16.87 4.09 9.13
N ASP A 52 17.20 5.24 9.73
CA ASP A 52 18.17 6.20 9.19
C ASP A 52 19.64 5.73 9.23
N GLN A 53 19.91 4.56 9.83
CA GLN A 53 21.20 3.86 9.81
C GLN A 53 21.16 2.66 8.85
N ASP A 54 20.16 2.59 7.96
CA ASP A 54 19.93 1.50 7.01
C ASP A 54 19.71 0.11 7.65
N THR A 55 19.39 0.06 8.95
CA THR A 55 19.03 -1.20 9.62
C THR A 55 17.69 -1.69 9.08
N LEU A 56 17.63 -2.93 8.58
CA LEU A 56 16.37 -3.54 8.13
C LEU A 56 15.51 -3.96 9.33
N ILE A 57 14.40 -3.26 9.54
CA ILE A 57 13.53 -3.45 10.70
C ILE A 57 12.44 -4.47 10.39
N ALA A 58 11.84 -4.37 9.20
CA ALA A 58 10.76 -5.25 8.79
C ALA A 58 10.66 -5.36 7.26
N THR A 59 10.04 -6.45 6.80
CA THR A 59 9.59 -6.64 5.43
C THR A 59 8.08 -6.87 5.43
N ALA A 60 7.39 -6.42 4.40
CA ALA A 60 5.96 -6.65 4.26
C ALA A 60 5.56 -7.02 2.84
N GLU A 61 4.53 -7.84 2.73
CA GLU A 61 3.84 -8.13 1.48
C GLU A 61 2.35 -7.82 1.66
N ALA A 62 1.78 -7.12 0.69
CA ALA A 62 0.40 -6.66 0.74
C ALA A 62 -0.33 -6.97 -0.56
N VAL A 63 -1.58 -7.37 -0.43
CA VAL A 63 -2.53 -7.50 -1.54
C VAL A 63 -3.65 -6.49 -1.32
N TYR A 64 -3.90 -5.68 -2.33
CA TYR A 64 -4.96 -4.67 -2.31
C TYR A 64 -5.99 -4.97 -3.39
N ALA A 65 -7.27 -4.83 -3.06
CA ALA A 65 -8.36 -4.82 -4.04
C ALA A 65 -8.61 -3.42 -4.57
N TYR A 66 -8.89 -3.33 -5.87
CA TYR A 66 -9.43 -2.12 -6.48
C TYR A 66 -10.88 -1.91 -6.04
N ILE A 67 -11.19 -0.73 -5.53
CA ILE A 67 -12.55 -0.29 -5.26
C ILE A 67 -12.95 0.68 -6.36
N GLU A 68 -13.90 0.25 -7.19
CA GLU A 68 -14.60 1.16 -8.08
C GLU A 68 -15.26 2.25 -7.22
N LYS A 69 -14.93 3.52 -7.48
CA LYS A 69 -15.66 4.63 -6.85
C LYS A 69 -17.13 4.46 -7.24
N GLN A 70 -18.00 4.26 -6.25
CA GLN A 70 -19.43 4.39 -6.52
C GLN A 70 -19.67 5.80 -7.09
N PRO A 71 -20.42 5.93 -8.18
CA PRO A 71 -20.81 7.25 -8.67
C PRO A 71 -21.54 7.95 -7.53
N LYS A 72 -21.19 9.21 -7.25
CA LYS A 72 -21.95 10.04 -6.31
C LYS A 72 -23.39 10.07 -6.80
N THR A 73 -24.30 9.37 -6.15
CA THR A 73 -25.73 9.58 -6.36
C THR A 73 -26.02 11.01 -5.92
N SER A 74 -26.22 11.92 -6.88
CA SER A 74 -26.77 13.23 -6.59
C SER A 74 -28.20 13.02 -6.11
N THR A 75 -28.42 13.08 -4.80
CA THR A 75 -29.76 13.35 -4.27
C THR A 75 -30.10 14.77 -4.65
N ALA A 76 -30.73 14.93 -5.82
CA ALA A 76 -31.52 16.10 -6.10
C ALA A 76 -32.66 16.10 -5.07
N SER A 77 -32.62 17.06 -4.17
CA SER A 77 -33.76 17.45 -3.35
C SER A 77 -34.91 17.84 -4.27
N SER A 78 -35.97 17.04 -4.31
CA SER A 78 -37.25 17.46 -4.86
C SER A 78 -38.22 17.68 -3.71
N SER A 79 -38.46 18.98 -3.45
CA SER A 79 -39.69 19.64 -2.99
C SER A 79 -40.49 19.01 -1.85
#